data_AF-A0A7W9DGK9-F1
#
_entry.id   AF-A0A7W9DGK9-F1
#
_cell.length_a   1.000
_cell.length_b   1.000
_cell.length_c   1.000
_cell.angle_alpha   90.00
_cell.angle_beta   90.00
_cell.angle_gamma   90.00
#
_symmetry.space_group_name_H-M   'P 1'
#
loop_
_entity.id
_entity.type
_entity.pdbx_description
1 polymer ?
#
loop_
_entity_poly.entity_id
_entity_poly.type
_entity_poly.pdbx_seq_one_letter_code
_entity_poly.pdbx_strand_id
1 'polypeptide(L)'
;DQRELALQTGWQEALRNLPEAERPAAPQRLIAATGGNTEQLVALHKTLLKHAQEGGPELDSGKPAQWIDTDQRLGNTGAATLFVQMAIAVMGSYRDGGVSAVVNLRDPEEASIVLISPPSDEKRRTQHHPHGGDVFRHRVAPAIDPANYPAN
;
A
#
# COMPACT_ATOMS: atom_id res chain seq x y z
N ASP A 1 22.91 0.54 10.90
CA ASP A 1 22.61 1.24 12.16
C ASP A 1 21.96 2.60 12.00
N GLN A 2 22.62 3.67 11.52
CA GLN A 2 21.99 5.01 11.48
C GLN A 2 20.80 5.14 10.51
N ARG A 3 20.90 4.56 9.30
CA ARG A 3 19.81 4.60 8.31
C ARG A 3 18.57 3.85 8.77
N GLU A 4 18.75 2.67 9.35
CA GLU A 4 17.65 1.87 9.88
C GLU A 4 16.91 2.63 10.98
N LEU A 5 17.65 3.31 11.87
CA LEU A 5 17.08 4.17 12.89
C LEU A 5 16.31 5.36 12.28
N ALA A 6 16.84 5.99 11.21
CA ALA A 6 16.16 7.06 10.51
C ALA A 6 14.85 6.59 9.87
N LEU A 7 14.85 5.42 9.23
CA LEU A 7 13.65 4.81 8.66
C LEU A 7 12.60 4.48 9.74
N GLN A 8 13.04 3.90 10.86
CA GLN A 8 12.16 3.64 12.01
C GLN A 8 11.59 4.94 12.61
N THR A 9 12.39 5.99 12.69
CA THR A 9 11.94 7.30 13.20
C THR A 9 10.91 7.92 12.26
N GLY A 10 11.19 7.94 10.96
CA GLY A 10 10.25 8.43 9.94
C GLY A 10 8.95 7.62 9.92
N TRP A 11 9.02 6.30 10.12
CA TRP A 11 7.84 5.45 10.25
C TRP A 11 6.95 5.87 11.43
N GLN A 12 7.55 6.06 12.60
CA GLN A 12 6.82 6.51 13.80
C GLN A 12 6.26 7.92 13.64
N GLU A 13 7.00 8.83 12.99
CA GLU A 13 6.52 10.16 12.65
C GLU A 13 5.30 10.11 11.74
N ALA A 14 5.35 9.27 10.69
CA ALA A 14 4.21 9.07 9.81
C ALA A 14 2.98 8.56 10.58
N LEU A 15 3.15 7.55 11.43
CA LEU A 15 2.05 6.99 12.25
C LEU A 15 1.45 8.03 13.21
N ARG A 16 2.28 8.89 13.81
CA ARG A 16 1.80 9.95 14.73
C ARG A 16 0.90 10.97 14.04
N ASN A 17 1.04 11.15 12.73
CA ASN A 17 0.19 12.05 11.93
C ASN A 17 -1.22 11.49 11.68
N LEU A 18 -1.47 10.20 11.96
CA LEU A 18 -2.82 9.65 11.92
C LEU A 18 -3.66 10.08 13.13
N PRO A 19 -5.00 10.14 12.98
CA PRO A 19 -5.91 10.22 14.11
C PRO A 19 -5.65 9.10 15.11
N GLU A 20 -5.70 9.40 16.41
CA GLU A 20 -5.38 8.43 17.48
C GLU A 20 -6.22 7.16 17.41
N ALA A 21 -7.48 7.27 17.01
CA ALA A 21 -8.39 6.14 16.82
C ALA A 21 -7.98 5.18 15.68
N GLU A 22 -7.21 5.66 14.69
CA GLU A 22 -6.79 4.86 13.54
C GLU A 22 -5.43 4.19 13.77
N ARG A 23 -4.55 4.78 14.60
CA ARG A 23 -3.17 4.32 14.80
C ARG A 23 -3.03 2.83 15.18
N PRO A 24 -3.82 2.28 16.12
CA PRO A 24 -3.63 0.89 16.57
C PRO A 24 -3.90 -0.15 15.47
N ALA A 25 -4.74 0.19 14.49
CA ALA A 25 -5.11 -0.69 13.38
C ALA A 25 -4.33 -0.38 12.09
N ALA A 26 -3.40 0.57 12.14
CA ALA A 26 -2.68 1.06 10.97
C ALA A 26 -1.22 0.58 10.93
N PRO A 27 -0.69 0.25 9.74
CA PRO A 27 -1.41 0.15 8.46
C PRO A 27 -1.96 -1.26 8.22
N GLN A 28 -3.06 -1.37 7.47
CA GLN A 28 -3.59 -2.66 7.00
C GLN A 28 -2.96 -3.11 5.66
N ARG A 29 -2.31 -2.18 4.95
CA ARG A 29 -1.56 -2.45 3.71
C ARG A 29 -0.21 -1.77 3.73
N LEU A 30 0.73 -2.38 3.04
CA LEU A 30 1.95 -1.73 2.60
C LEU A 30 2.08 -1.83 1.09
N ILE A 31 2.36 -0.69 0.46
CA ILE A 31 2.76 -0.58 -0.93
C ILE A 31 4.20 -0.06 -0.94
N ALA A 32 5.16 -0.92 -1.27
CA ALA A 32 6.58 -0.64 -1.13
C ALA A 32 7.33 -0.72 -2.46
N ALA A 33 8.44 0.02 -2.56
CA ALA A 33 9.40 -0.06 -3.66
C ALA A 33 10.80 0.14 -3.07
N THR A 34 11.74 -0.74 -3.39
CA THR A 34 13.13 -0.72 -2.90
C THR A 34 14.15 -0.71 -4.03
N GLY A 35 13.69 -0.56 -5.28
CA GLY A 35 14.55 -0.51 -6.46
C GLY A 35 15.35 -1.81 -6.68
N GLY A 36 14.87 -2.95 -6.15
CA GLY A 36 15.60 -4.22 -6.16
C GLY A 36 16.76 -4.29 -5.18
N ASN A 37 16.92 -3.29 -4.29
CA ASN A 37 17.96 -3.28 -3.27
C ASN A 37 17.56 -4.17 -2.07
N THR A 38 18.27 -5.27 -1.89
CA THR A 38 18.04 -6.23 -0.80
C THR A 38 18.25 -5.62 0.58
N GLU A 39 19.23 -4.74 0.76
CA GLU A 39 19.49 -4.11 2.06
C GLU A 39 18.34 -3.20 2.49
N GLN A 40 17.77 -2.44 1.55
CA GLN A 40 16.60 -1.61 1.80
C GLN A 40 15.36 -2.44 2.10
N LEU A 41 15.17 -3.56 1.40
CA LEU A 41 14.08 -4.50 1.69
C LEU A 41 14.22 -5.07 3.10
N VAL A 42 15.42 -5.50 3.50
CA VAL A 42 15.69 -5.98 4.86
C VAL A 42 15.43 -4.88 5.89
N ALA A 43 15.87 -3.64 5.65
CA ALA A 43 15.61 -2.52 6.55
C ALA A 43 14.12 -2.22 6.71
N LEU A 44 13.34 -2.31 5.63
CA LEU A 44 11.89 -2.17 5.66
C LEU A 44 11.23 -3.29 6.48
N HIS A 45 11.61 -4.55 6.26
CA HIS A 45 11.11 -5.67 7.05
C HIS A 45 11.42 -5.52 8.55
N LYS A 46 12.63 -5.09 8.91
CA LYS A 46 12.99 -4.83 10.31
C LYS A 46 12.15 -3.70 10.91
N THR A 47 11.90 -2.64 10.15
CA THR A 47 11.04 -1.52 10.60
C THR A 47 9.62 -2.00 10.91
N LEU A 48 9.07 -2.86 10.06
CA LEU A 48 7.71 -3.39 10.23
C LEU A 48 7.62 -4.47 11.32
N LEU A 49 8.67 -5.28 11.48
CA LEU A 49 8.78 -6.21 12.60
C LEU A 49 8.77 -5.45 13.93
N LYS A 50 9.56 -4.36 14.04
CA LYS A 50 9.57 -3.52 15.23
C LYS A 50 8.20 -2.88 15.47
N HIS A 51 7.55 -2.38 14.44
CA HIS A 51 6.19 -1.85 14.55
C HIS A 51 5.20 -2.90 15.09
N ALA A 52 5.27 -4.15 14.62
CA ALA A 52 4.44 -5.23 15.15
C ALA A 52 4.76 -5.57 16.61
N GLN A 53 6.04 -5.55 17.00
CA GLN A 53 6.48 -5.74 18.40
C GLN A 53 5.97 -4.62 19.33
N GLU A 54 5.79 -3.42 18.80
CA GLU A 54 5.23 -2.27 19.51
C GLU A 54 3.68 -2.26 19.52
N GLY A 55 3.04 -3.35 19.05
CA GLY A 55 1.59 -3.55 19.09
C GLY A 55 0.85 -3.14 17.81
N GLY A 56 1.58 -2.78 16.76
CA GLY A 56 1.01 -2.57 15.43
C GLY A 56 0.59 -3.87 14.74
N PRO A 57 -0.20 -3.79 13.65
CA PRO A 57 -0.56 -4.95 12.85
C PRO A 57 0.66 -5.61 12.20
N GLU A 58 0.69 -6.95 12.20
CA GLU A 58 1.63 -7.72 11.40
C GLU A 58 1.16 -7.80 9.95
N LEU A 59 2.07 -7.52 9.01
CA LEU A 59 1.79 -7.59 7.57
C LEU A 59 2.50 -8.80 6.96
N ASP A 60 1.72 -9.67 6.32
CA ASP A 60 2.23 -10.84 5.62
C ASP A 60 2.69 -10.48 4.20
N SER A 61 4.00 -10.50 3.98
CA SER A 61 4.61 -10.23 2.66
C SER A 61 4.18 -11.23 1.57
N GLY A 62 3.71 -12.42 1.95
CA GLY A 62 3.15 -13.42 1.04
C GLY A 62 1.69 -13.13 0.64
N LYS A 63 1.01 -12.20 1.33
CA LYS A 63 -0.39 -11.83 1.02
C LYS A 63 -0.45 -10.53 0.22
N PRO A 64 -0.85 -10.57 -1.07
CA PRO A 64 -0.99 -9.38 -1.91
C PRO A 64 -1.92 -8.29 -1.34
N ALA A 65 -2.91 -8.70 -0.55
CA ALA A 65 -3.86 -7.80 0.09
C ALA A 65 -3.24 -7.00 1.25
N GLN A 66 -2.10 -7.43 1.79
CA GLN A 66 -1.39 -6.78 2.90
C GLN A 66 -0.07 -6.18 2.44
N TRP A 67 0.61 -6.78 1.46
CA TRP A 67 1.90 -6.33 0.95
C TRP A 67 1.97 -6.33 -0.57
N ILE A 68 2.33 -5.17 -1.12
CA ILE A 68 2.50 -4.96 -2.55
C ILE A 68 3.92 -4.44 -2.77
N ASP A 69 4.80 -5.31 -3.22
CA ASP A 69 6.09 -4.91 -3.80
C ASP A 69 5.84 -4.42 -5.22
N THR A 70 6.01 -3.10 -5.41
CA THR A 70 5.72 -2.41 -6.66
C THR A 70 6.76 -2.74 -7.72
N ASP A 71 8.02 -2.92 -7.32
CA ASP A 71 9.10 -3.27 -8.25
C ASP A 71 8.87 -4.67 -8.82
N GLN A 72 8.44 -5.62 -7.99
CA GLN A 72 8.14 -6.97 -8.45
C GLN A 72 6.86 -7.06 -9.31
N ARG A 73 5.85 -6.23 -9.03
CA ARG A 73 4.54 -6.33 -9.69
C ARG A 73 4.40 -5.47 -10.93
N LEU A 74 4.98 -4.27 -10.92
CA LEU A 74 4.81 -3.25 -11.95
C LEU A 74 6.14 -2.81 -12.57
N GLY A 75 7.27 -3.23 -12.00
CA GLY A 75 8.60 -2.82 -12.45
C GLY A 75 8.93 -1.38 -12.07
N ASN A 76 9.99 -0.88 -12.70
CA ASN A 76 10.46 0.48 -12.48
C ASN A 76 9.66 1.49 -13.31
N THR A 77 8.76 2.24 -12.65
CA THR A 77 8.01 3.33 -13.30
C THR A 77 8.73 4.69 -13.20
N GLY A 78 10.01 4.68 -12.83
CA GLY A 78 10.87 5.86 -12.71
C GLY A 78 10.38 6.82 -11.63
N ALA A 79 10.45 8.12 -11.92
CA ALA A 79 9.98 9.19 -11.04
C ALA A 79 8.49 9.08 -10.69
N ALA A 80 7.70 8.33 -11.48
CA ALA A 80 6.28 8.11 -11.20
C ALA A 80 6.02 7.07 -10.10
N THR A 81 7.04 6.32 -9.64
CA THR A 81 6.84 5.19 -8.72
C THR A 81 6.07 5.58 -7.48
N LEU A 82 6.44 6.68 -6.80
CA LEU A 82 5.72 7.12 -5.61
C LEU A 82 4.24 7.40 -5.89
N PHE A 83 3.92 8.03 -7.01
CA PHE A 83 2.55 8.35 -7.39
C PHE A 83 1.73 7.11 -7.74
N VAL A 84 2.33 6.14 -8.42
CA VAL A 84 1.70 4.84 -8.69
C VAL A 84 1.40 4.12 -7.37
N GLN A 85 2.35 4.11 -6.44
CA GLN A 85 2.14 3.51 -5.12
C GLN A 85 1.00 4.19 -4.35
N MET A 86 0.96 5.51 -4.34
CA MET A 86 -0.13 6.28 -3.72
C MET A 86 -1.48 5.99 -4.37
N ALA A 87 -1.55 5.89 -5.70
CA ALA A 87 -2.78 5.53 -6.39
C ALA A 87 -3.30 4.14 -5.97
N ILE A 88 -2.41 3.16 -5.87
CA ILE A 88 -2.75 1.80 -5.39
C ILE A 88 -3.24 1.83 -3.95
N ALA A 89 -2.55 2.56 -3.08
CA ALA A 89 -2.91 2.72 -1.69
C ALA A 89 -4.27 3.42 -1.51
N VAL A 90 -4.56 4.47 -2.28
CA VAL A 90 -5.88 5.13 -2.31
C VAL A 90 -6.97 4.14 -2.74
N MET A 91 -6.75 3.37 -3.80
CA MET A 91 -7.71 2.36 -4.24
C MET A 91 -7.93 1.27 -3.19
N GLY A 92 -6.87 0.77 -2.57
CA GLY A 92 -6.94 -0.24 -1.51
C GLY A 92 -7.69 0.24 -0.27
N SER A 93 -7.30 1.39 0.27
CA SER A 93 -7.98 2.02 1.40
C SER A 93 -9.44 2.35 1.08
N TYR A 94 -9.76 2.84 -0.11
CA TYR A 94 -11.15 3.09 -0.49
C TYR A 94 -11.97 1.80 -0.55
N ARG A 95 -11.45 0.72 -1.13
CA ARG A 95 -12.22 -0.50 -1.35
C ARG A 95 -12.36 -1.33 -0.09
N ASP A 96 -11.26 -1.57 0.60
CA ASP A 96 -11.22 -2.50 1.73
C ASP A 96 -11.38 -1.76 3.06
N GLY A 97 -11.08 -0.46 3.08
CA GLY A 97 -10.97 0.31 4.32
C GLY A 97 -9.58 0.22 4.90
N GLY A 98 -9.43 0.77 6.09
CA GLY A 98 -8.15 0.82 6.78
C GLY A 98 -7.11 1.72 6.12
N VAL A 99 -6.09 2.08 6.90
CA VAL A 99 -4.98 2.89 6.43
C VAL A 99 -4.05 2.04 5.58
N SER A 100 -3.66 2.56 4.42
CA SER A 100 -2.57 2.01 3.61
C SER A 100 -1.29 2.83 3.82
N ALA A 101 -0.16 2.16 3.98
CA ALA A 101 1.16 2.78 3.99
C ALA A 101 1.81 2.65 2.61
N VAL A 102 2.45 3.73 2.16
CA VAL A 102 3.32 3.76 1.00
C VAL A 102 4.73 4.01 1.48
N VAL A 103 5.68 3.18 1.03
CA VAL A 103 7.10 3.36 1.32
C VAL A 103 7.90 3.27 0.03
N ASN A 104 8.49 4.40 -0.39
CA ASN A 104 9.42 4.43 -1.52
C ASN A 104 10.84 4.61 -0.99
N LEU A 105 11.66 3.58 -1.19
CA LEU A 105 13.05 3.52 -0.77
C LEU A 105 14.01 3.49 -1.96
N ARG A 106 13.55 3.65 -3.21
CA ARG A 106 14.40 3.46 -4.40
C ARG A 106 15.66 4.33 -4.42
N ASP A 107 15.62 5.49 -3.78
CA ASP A 107 16.79 6.33 -3.61
C ASP A 107 17.61 5.84 -2.40
N PRO A 108 18.93 5.59 -2.57
CA PRO A 108 19.78 5.19 -1.46
C PRO A 108 19.98 6.28 -0.40
N GLU A 109 19.61 7.54 -0.60
CA GLU A 109 19.82 8.59 0.40
C GLU A 109 18.52 9.08 1.07
N GLU A 110 17.36 8.71 0.53
CA GLU A 110 16.05 9.14 1.06
C GLU A 110 15.02 8.02 1.17
N ALA A 111 13.94 8.31 1.90
CA ALA A 111 12.77 7.46 2.00
C ALA A 111 11.53 8.35 2.01
N SER A 112 10.54 8.02 1.18
CA SER A 112 9.21 8.62 1.25
C SER A 112 8.25 7.68 1.95
N ILE A 113 7.61 8.14 3.03
CA ILE A 113 6.59 7.41 3.77
C ILE A 113 5.30 8.22 3.75
N VAL A 114 4.22 7.63 3.22
CA VAL A 114 2.91 8.28 3.14
C VAL A 114 1.85 7.34 3.70
N LEU A 115 1.05 7.81 4.65
CA LEU A 115 -0.11 7.06 5.15
C LEU A 115 -1.38 7.64 4.53
N ILE A 116 -2.23 6.74 4.04
CA ILE A 116 -3.45 7.09 3.32
C ILE A 116 -4.63 6.50 4.11
N SER A 117 -5.37 7.37 4.78
CA SER A 117 -6.62 7.01 5.45
C SER A 117 -7.78 6.95 4.45
N PRO A 118 -8.71 6.01 4.61
CA PRO A 118 -9.90 5.94 3.78
C PRO A 118 -10.91 7.03 4.19
N PRO A 119 -11.88 7.36 3.33
CA PRO A 119 -13.10 8.04 3.78
C PRO A 119 -13.88 7.16 4.78
N SER A 120 -14.87 7.74 5.46
CA SER A 120 -15.78 6.98 6.33
C SER A 120 -16.47 5.84 5.57
N ASP A 121 -16.81 4.76 6.27
CA ASP A 121 -17.50 3.62 5.70
C ASP A 121 -18.83 3.98 5.04
N GLU A 122 -19.57 4.93 5.63
CA GLU A 122 -20.80 5.46 5.05
C GLU A 122 -20.54 6.11 3.68
N LYS A 123 -19.51 6.95 3.57
CA LYS A 123 -19.15 7.61 2.31
C LYS A 123 -18.71 6.59 1.26
N ARG A 124 -17.90 5.60 1.65
CA ARG A 124 -17.45 4.53 0.75
C ARG A 124 -18.62 3.69 0.21
N ARG A 125 -19.63 3.42 1.05
CA ARG A 125 -20.82 2.63 0.68
C ARG A 125 -21.81 3.40 -0.19
N THR A 126 -21.90 4.71 -0.02
CA THR A 126 -22.88 5.56 -0.73
C THR A 126 -22.33 6.16 -2.02
N GLN A 127 -21.00 6.26 -2.15
CA GLN A 127 -20.37 6.80 -3.34
C GLN A 127 -20.29 5.74 -4.44
N HIS A 128 -21.12 5.93 -5.48
CA HIS A 128 -21.19 5.06 -6.64
C HIS A 128 -20.79 5.79 -7.91
N HIS A 129 -20.19 5.05 -8.83
CA HIS A 129 -19.99 5.56 -10.18
C HIS A 129 -21.36 5.69 -10.89
N PRO A 130 -21.57 6.71 -11.76
CA PRO A 130 -22.80 6.89 -12.56
C PRO A 130 -23.36 5.65 -13.31
N HIS A 131 -22.56 4.63 -13.58
CA HIS A 131 -23.02 3.38 -14.21
C HIS A 131 -22.96 2.17 -13.26
N GLY A 132 -23.08 2.40 -11.94
CA GLY A 132 -23.19 1.38 -10.88
C GLY A 132 -21.87 0.73 -10.40
N GLY A 133 -21.85 0.23 -9.16
CA GLY A 133 -20.67 -0.36 -8.51
C GLY A 133 -19.74 0.67 -7.82
N ASP A 134 -18.58 0.22 -7.34
CA ASP A 134 -17.58 1.10 -6.72
C ASP A 134 -16.91 2.02 -7.74
N VAL A 135 -16.39 3.16 -7.28
CA VAL A 135 -15.82 4.21 -8.15
C VAL A 135 -14.58 3.78 -8.92
N PHE A 136 -13.90 2.71 -8.50
CA PHE A 136 -12.70 2.20 -9.16
C PHE A 136 -12.98 0.95 -10.01
N ARG A 137 -14.23 0.48 -10.08
CA ARG A 137 -14.57 -0.78 -10.77
C ARG A 137 -14.21 -0.69 -12.25
N HIS A 138 -13.34 -1.59 -12.69
CA HIS A 138 -13.03 -1.75 -14.11
C HIS A 138 -14.28 -2.23 -14.86
N ARG A 139 -14.54 -1.65 -16.04
CA ARG A 139 -15.74 -1.92 -16.84
C ARG A 139 -15.49 -2.43 -18.26
N VAL A 140 -14.25 -2.69 -18.64
CA VAL A 140 -14.02 -3.26 -19.97
C VAL A 140 -14.43 -4.73 -19.94
N ALA A 141 -15.44 -5.08 -20.73
CA ALA A 141 -15.69 -6.46 -21.09
C ALA A 141 -14.47 -6.92 -21.89
N PRO A 142 -13.75 -7.98 -21.48
CA PRO A 142 -12.64 -8.49 -22.25
C PRO A 142 -13.07 -8.70 -23.70
N ALA A 143 -12.23 -8.32 -24.67
CA ALA A 143 -12.52 -8.51 -26.10
C ALA A 143 -12.50 -9.98 -26.55
N ILE A 144 -12.36 -10.91 -25.60
CA ILE A 144 -12.47 -12.34 -25.83
C ILE A 144 -13.94 -12.73 -25.91
N ASP A 145 -14.30 -13.39 -27.01
CA ASP A 145 -15.58 -14.08 -27.11
C ASP A 145 -15.56 -15.29 -26.15
N PRO A 146 -16.42 -15.33 -25.11
CA PRO A 146 -16.49 -16.48 -24.19
C PRO A 146 -16.78 -17.80 -24.90
N ALA A 147 -17.40 -17.76 -26.09
CA ALA A 147 -17.64 -18.95 -26.91
C ALA A 147 -16.34 -19.62 -27.40
N ASN A 148 -15.22 -18.87 -27.47
CA ASN A 148 -13.90 -19.41 -27.82
C ASN A 148 -13.22 -20.15 -26.64
N TYR A 149 -13.79 -20.08 -25.43
CA TYR A 149 -13.25 -20.70 -24.23
C TYR A 149 -14.35 -21.42 -23.44
N PRO A 150 -14.97 -22.48 -23.99
CA PRO A 150 -15.95 -23.27 -23.25
C PRO A 150 -15.30 -23.86 -21.99
N ALA A 151 -16.05 -23.87 -20.88
CA ALA A 151 -15.60 -24.56 -19.68
C ALA A 151 -15.45 -26.05 -19.97
N ASN A 152 -14.27 -26.60 -19.71
CA ASN A 152 -13.99 -28.04 -19.81
C ASN A 152 -14.78 -28.84 -18.78
#